data_AF-A0A497PMN2-F1
#
_entry.id   AF-A0A497PMN2-F1
#
_cell.length_a   1.000
_cell.length_b   1.000
_cell.length_c   1.000
_cell.angle_alpha   90.00
_cell.angle_beta   90.00
_cell.angle_gamma   90.00
#
_symmetry.space_group_name_H-M   'P 1'
#
loop_
_entity.id
_entity.type
_entity.pdbx_description
1 polymer ?
#
loop_
_entity_poly.entity_id
_entity_poly.type
_entity_poly.pdbx_seq_one_letter_code
_entity_poly.pdbx_strand_id
1 'polypeptide(L)'
;MAKVHGPLFSMEASGTIAEGITYSRWRGISYVRQWFKPENPRSEAQVAQRERLTRAVNAWHQETDDVKQQWNEAAPAPLSGFNYYVKKYIQYNLENGVDPTLPFTP
;
A
#
# COMPACT_ATOMS: atom_id res chain seq x y z
N MET A 1 -20.22 -16.20 23.04
CA MET A 1 -19.68 -16.47 21.69
C MET A 1 -19.56 -17.97 21.54
N ALA A 2 -20.26 -18.58 20.58
CA ALA A 2 -20.21 -20.03 20.39
C ALA A 2 -18.78 -20.45 20.01
N LYS A 3 -18.13 -21.25 20.85
CA LYS A 3 -16.83 -21.85 20.53
C LYS A 3 -17.08 -22.96 19.51
N VAL A 4 -16.57 -22.78 18.29
CA VAL A 4 -16.65 -23.80 17.24
C VAL A 4 -15.62 -24.88 17.56
N HIS A 5 -16.07 -25.99 18.13
CA HIS A 5 -15.21 -27.16 18.33
C HIS A 5 -15.22 -28.03 17.07
N GLY A 6 -14.05 -28.18 16.45
CA GLY A 6 -13.83 -29.08 15.31
C GLY A 6 -14.76 -28.77 14.13
N PRO A 7 -14.53 -27.68 13.37
CA PRO A 7 -15.46 -27.25 12.31
C PRO A 7 -15.68 -28.31 11.21
N LEU A 8 -14.87 -29.38 11.18
CA LEU A 8 -15.03 -30.56 10.32
C LEU A 8 -14.01 -31.69 10.65
N PHE A 9 -13.67 -31.92 11.94
CA PHE A 9 -12.47 -32.72 12.33
C PHE A 9 -11.15 -32.21 11.71
N SER A 10 -11.14 -30.98 11.18
CA SER A 10 -10.01 -30.45 10.44
C SER A 10 -9.03 -29.73 11.37
N MET A 11 -7.86 -30.33 11.56
CA MET A 11 -6.74 -29.74 12.30
C MET A 11 -6.14 -28.53 11.57
N GLU A 12 -6.36 -28.38 10.26
CA GLU A 12 -5.68 -27.38 9.42
C GLU A 12 -6.55 -26.73 8.31
N ALA A 13 -7.89 -26.76 8.40
CA ALA A 13 -8.75 -26.14 7.39
C ALA A 13 -8.48 -24.63 7.26
N SER A 14 -8.16 -24.20 6.05
CA SER A 14 -7.99 -22.80 5.66
C SER A 14 -8.65 -22.56 4.31
N GLY A 15 -9.11 -21.33 4.08
CA GLY A 15 -9.70 -20.93 2.80
C GLY A 15 -11.20 -20.62 2.88
N THR A 16 -11.74 -20.18 1.75
CA THR A 16 -13.15 -19.79 1.62
C THR A 16 -13.88 -20.81 0.75
N ILE A 17 -15.01 -21.30 1.24
CA ILE A 17 -15.91 -22.17 0.47
C ILE A 17 -17.07 -21.31 -0.06
N ALA A 18 -17.24 -21.33 -1.38
CA ALA A 18 -18.38 -20.78 -2.10
C ALA A 18 -18.77 -19.34 -1.71
N GLU A 19 -17.79 -18.49 -1.37
CA GLU A 19 -18.03 -17.11 -0.91
C GLU A 19 -19.05 -17.00 0.25
N GLY A 20 -19.24 -18.08 1.00
CA GLY A 20 -20.16 -18.13 2.14
C GLY A 20 -19.41 -18.16 3.46
N ILE A 21 -18.45 -19.09 3.59
CA ILE A 21 -17.77 -19.36 4.86
C ILE A 21 -16.25 -19.38 4.63
N THR A 22 -15.51 -18.61 5.43
CA THR A 22 -14.05 -18.60 5.44
C THR A 22 -13.52 -19.20 6.74
N TYR A 23 -12.65 -20.20 6.61
CA TYR A 23 -11.89 -20.82 7.70
C TYR A 23 -10.52 -20.14 7.80
N SER A 24 -10.16 -19.70 9.01
CA SER A 24 -8.89 -19.03 9.27
C SER A 24 -8.35 -19.36 10.66
N ARG A 25 -7.05 -19.12 10.86
CA ARG A 25 -6.36 -19.36 12.12
C ARG A 25 -5.64 -18.09 12.53
N TRP A 26 -5.89 -17.63 13.76
CA TRP A 26 -5.21 -16.49 14.34
C TRP A 26 -4.65 -16.86 15.71
N ARG A 27 -3.33 -16.68 15.90
CA ARG A 27 -2.61 -17.00 17.14
C ARG A 27 -2.94 -18.38 17.71
N GLY A 28 -3.04 -19.38 16.84
CA GLY A 28 -3.31 -20.76 17.25
C GLY A 28 -4.79 -21.09 17.49
N ILE A 29 -5.69 -20.13 17.35
CA ILE A 29 -7.14 -20.32 17.47
C ILE A 29 -7.74 -20.37 16.08
N SER A 30 -8.38 -21.50 15.76
CA SER A 30 -9.14 -21.65 14.52
C SER A 30 -10.51 -20.99 14.70
N TYR A 31 -10.93 -20.19 13.72
CA TYR A 31 -12.23 -19.53 13.72
C TYR A 31 -12.85 -19.55 12.33
N VAL A 32 -14.17 -19.41 12.33
CA VAL A 32 -14.99 -19.39 11.12
C VAL A 32 -15.65 -18.03 11.03
N ARG A 33 -15.57 -17.38 9.87
CA ARG A 33 -16.26 -16.11 9.60
C ARG A 33 -17.07 -16.23 8.33
N GLN A 34 -18.14 -15.45 8.21
CA GLN A 34 -18.79 -15.23 6.94
C GLN A 34 -17.79 -14.59 5.98
N TRP A 35 -17.78 -15.05 4.73
CA TRP A 35 -16.99 -14.39 3.72
C TRP A 35 -17.53 -12.97 3.52
N PHE A 36 -16.61 -12.02 3.50
CA PHE A 36 -16.90 -10.62 3.23
C PHE A 36 -15.97 -10.19 2.11
N LYS A 37 -16.55 -9.68 1.02
CA LYS A 37 -15.80 -9.03 -0.04
C LYS A 37 -15.35 -7.66 0.47
N PRO A 38 -14.05 -7.38 0.58
CA PRO A 38 -13.59 -6.04 0.94
C PRO A 38 -14.10 -5.03 -0.09
N GLU A 39 -14.75 -3.97 0.38
CA GLU A 39 -15.17 -2.86 -0.47
C GLU A 39 -13.94 -2.04 -0.90
N ASN A 40 -13.85 -1.72 -2.19
CA ASN A 40 -12.90 -0.73 -2.71
C ASN A 40 -13.70 0.43 -3.30
N PRO A 41 -14.21 1.35 -2.44
CA PRO A 41 -15.21 2.34 -2.84
C PRO A 41 -14.73 3.40 -3.84
N ARG A 42 -13.48 3.36 -4.32
CA ARG A 42 -12.87 4.32 -5.27
C ARG A 42 -13.29 5.77 -4.97
N SER A 43 -13.22 6.18 -3.71
CA SER A 43 -13.62 7.53 -3.31
C SER A 43 -12.72 8.58 -3.97
N GLU A 44 -13.21 9.81 -4.10
CA GLU A 44 -12.46 10.93 -4.68
C GLU A 44 -11.10 11.12 -3.98
N ALA A 45 -11.07 11.04 -2.65
CA ALA A 45 -9.83 11.11 -1.88
C ALA A 45 -8.85 9.96 -2.21
N GLN A 46 -9.35 8.74 -2.44
CA GLN A 46 -8.51 7.62 -2.85
C GLN A 46 -7.97 7.80 -4.27
N VAL A 47 -8.78 8.35 -5.19
CA VAL A 47 -8.36 8.64 -6.56
C VAL A 47 -7.29 9.74 -6.56
N ALA A 48 -7.53 10.85 -5.86
CA ALA A 48 -6.57 11.95 -5.73
C ALA A 48 -5.20 11.48 -5.18
N GLN A 49 -5.20 10.58 -4.20
CA GLN A 49 -3.95 10.03 -3.67
C GLN A 49 -3.23 9.11 -4.69
N ARG A 50 -3.98 8.31 -5.46
CA ARG A 50 -3.40 7.49 -6.53
C ARG A 50 -2.79 8.38 -7.62
N GLU A 51 -3.47 9.46 -7.99
CA GLU A 51 -2.98 10.42 -8.98
C GLU A 51 -1.70 11.12 -8.53
N ARG A 52 -1.61 11.54 -7.25
CA ARG A 52 -0.35 12.08 -6.68
C ARG A 52 0.80 11.09 -6.81
N LEU A 53 0.55 9.82 -6.48
CA LEU A 53 1.57 8.77 -6.61
C LEU A 53 1.97 8.56 -8.07
N THR A 54 1.01 8.49 -8.99
CA THR A 54 1.27 8.37 -10.43
C THR A 54 2.10 9.54 -10.95
N ARG A 55 1.78 10.78 -10.57
CA ARG A 55 2.55 11.98 -10.96
C ARG A 55 3.97 11.94 -10.41
N ALA A 56 4.16 11.58 -9.14
CA ALA A 56 5.49 11.45 -8.54
C ALA A 56 6.37 10.40 -9.25
N VAL A 57 5.79 9.24 -9.60
CA VAL A 57 6.52 8.19 -10.33
C VAL A 57 6.88 8.64 -11.75
N ASN A 58 5.96 9.32 -12.45
CA ASN A 58 6.23 9.87 -13.77
C ASN A 58 7.33 10.93 -13.73
N ALA A 59 7.30 11.81 -12.72
CA ALA A 59 8.33 12.82 -12.50
C ALA A 59 9.71 12.20 -12.25
N TRP A 60 9.80 11.13 -11.45
CA TRP A 60 11.04 10.38 -11.27
C TRP A 60 11.59 9.80 -12.58
N HIS A 61 10.73 9.27 -13.46
CA HIS A 61 11.19 8.75 -14.75
C HIS A 61 11.69 9.84 -15.69
N GLN A 62 11.15 11.06 -15.58
CA GLN A 62 11.59 12.21 -16.36
C GLN A 62 12.88 12.83 -15.82
N GLU A 63 13.31 12.44 -14.61
CA GLU A 63 14.52 12.99 -14.03
C GLU A 63 15.81 12.49 -14.68
N THR A 64 16.82 13.33 -14.59
CA THR A 64 18.18 12.99 -15.03
C THR A 64 18.82 11.98 -14.07
N ASP A 65 19.78 11.21 -14.58
CA ASP A 65 20.47 10.21 -13.77
C ASP A 65 21.31 10.83 -12.64
N ASP A 66 21.81 12.06 -12.84
CA ASP A 66 22.51 12.84 -11.82
C ASP A 66 21.60 13.15 -10.63
N VAL A 67 20.39 13.66 -10.88
CA VAL A 67 19.42 13.96 -9.82
C VAL A 67 19.01 12.67 -9.10
N LYS A 68 18.78 11.58 -9.83
CA LYS A 68 18.47 10.27 -9.21
C LYS A 68 19.59 9.80 -8.29
N GLN A 69 20.85 10.03 -8.66
CA GLN A 69 21.99 9.72 -7.81
C GLN A 69 21.99 10.58 -6.54
N GLN A 70 21.78 11.89 -6.65
CA GLN A 70 21.68 12.78 -5.49
C GLN A 70 20.60 12.31 -4.50
N TRP A 71 19.44 11.86 -4.99
CA TRP A 71 18.39 11.29 -4.15
C TRP A 71 18.77 9.96 -3.51
N ASN A 72 19.51 9.10 -4.21
CA ASN A 72 20.02 7.85 -3.64
C ASN A 72 21.03 8.12 -2.51
N GLU A 73 21.86 9.16 -2.65
CA GLU A 73 22.82 9.58 -1.62
C GLU A 73 22.14 10.26 -0.43
N ALA A 74 21.09 11.05 -0.68
CA ALA A 74 20.33 11.75 0.36
C ALA A 74 19.36 10.84 1.14
N ALA A 75 19.03 9.65 0.61
CA ALA A 75 18.02 8.78 1.20
C ALA A 75 18.49 8.18 2.55
N PRO A 76 17.70 8.33 3.62
CA PRO A 76 18.02 7.68 4.89
C PRO A 76 17.69 6.18 4.79
N ALA A 77 18.61 5.32 5.26
CA ALA A 77 18.34 3.89 5.38
C ALA A 77 17.09 3.64 6.27
N PRO A 78 16.17 2.73 5.91
CA PRO A 78 16.24 1.73 4.83
C PRO A 78 15.57 2.16 3.51
N LEU A 79 15.29 3.44 3.29
CA LEU A 79 14.63 3.92 2.07
C LEU A 79 15.63 3.97 0.91
N SER A 80 15.17 3.61 -0.29
CA SER A 80 15.89 3.90 -1.54
C SER A 80 15.69 5.37 -1.93
N GLY A 81 16.56 5.90 -2.80
CA GLY A 81 16.41 7.26 -3.35
C GLY A 81 15.07 7.48 -4.02
N PHE A 82 14.59 6.51 -4.79
CA PHE A 82 13.24 6.54 -5.36
C PHE A 82 12.14 6.68 -4.29
N ASN A 83 12.19 5.87 -3.23
CA ASN A 83 11.18 5.94 -2.16
C ASN A 83 11.24 7.28 -1.42
N TYR A 84 12.45 7.82 -1.23
CA TYR A 84 12.66 9.11 -0.59
C TYR A 84 12.17 10.28 -1.47
N TYR A 85 12.47 10.24 -2.77
CA TYR A 85 11.97 11.18 -3.78
C TYR A 85 10.44 11.22 -3.80
N VAL A 86 9.79 10.05 -3.96
CA VAL A 86 8.32 9.96 -4.03
C VAL A 86 7.68 10.50 -2.75
N LYS A 87 8.26 10.20 -1.59
CA LYS A 87 7.80 10.75 -0.30
C LYS A 87 7.87 12.28 -0.30
N LYS A 88 9.01 12.85 -0.69
CA LYS A 88 9.23 14.31 -0.69
C LYS A 88 8.38 15.03 -1.73
N TYR A 89 8.22 14.44 -2.91
CA TYR A 89 7.36 14.94 -3.97
C TYR A 89 5.90 15.03 -3.51
N ILE A 90 5.37 13.95 -2.91
CA ILE A 90 4.00 13.93 -2.41
C ILE A 90 3.84 14.92 -1.25
N GLN A 91 4.83 15.01 -0.36
CA GLN A 91 4.83 16.00 0.73
C GLN A 91 4.76 17.44 0.17
N TYR A 92 5.58 17.76 -0.83
CA TYR A 92 5.55 19.06 -1.50
C TYR A 92 4.18 19.35 -2.12
N ASN A 93 3.56 18.38 -2.81
CA ASN A 93 2.22 18.55 -3.39
C ASN A 93 1.15 18.79 -2.32
N LEU A 94 1.25 18.13 -1.16
CA LEU A 94 0.32 18.32 -0.05
C LEU A 94 0.46 19.69 0.61
N GLU A 95 1.69 20.21 0.70
CA GLU A 95 1.98 21.51 1.32
C GLU A 95 1.63 22.69 0.40
N ASN A 96 1.92 22.57 -0.91
CA ASN A 96 1.81 23.67 -1.87
C ASN A 96 0.58 23.57 -2.80
N GLY A 97 -0.10 22.43 -2.84
CA GLY A 97 -1.22 22.17 -3.76
C GLY A 97 -0.81 21.98 -5.23
N VAL A 98 0.49 22.09 -5.54
CA VAL A 98 1.06 21.96 -6.88
C VAL A 98 2.23 20.97 -6.89
N ASP A 99 2.50 20.39 -8.05
CA ASP A 99 3.66 19.51 -8.22
C ASP A 99 4.96 20.32 -8.28
N PRO A 100 6.08 19.79 -7.75
CA PRO A 100 7.37 20.45 -7.87
C PRO A 100 7.84 20.47 -9.33
N THR A 101 8.53 21.55 -9.71
CA THR A 101 9.15 21.70 -11.03
C THR A 101 10.37 20.81 -11.14
N LEU A 102 10.57 20.18 -12.30
CA LEU A 102 11.77 19.41 -12.61
C LEU A 102 12.91 20.33 -13.08
N PRO A 103 14.17 20.07 -12.70
CA PRO A 103 14.61 18.99 -11.81
C PRO A 103 14.27 19.28 -10.33
N PHE A 104 13.77 18.26 -9.62
CA PHE A 104 13.47 18.27 -8.19
C PHE A 104 14.63 17.63 -7.44
N THR A 105 15.45 18.44 -6.78
CA THR A 105 16.63 18.02 -6.01
C THR A 105 16.32 17.85 -4.50
N PRO A 106 17.10 17.04 -3.77
CA PRO A 106 16.86 16.74 -2.35
C PRO A 106 17.04 17.90 -1.37
#